data_AF-A0A317FLL0-F1
#
_entry.id   AF-A0A317FLL0-F1
#
_cell.length_a   1.000
_cell.length_b   1.000
_cell.length_c   1.000
_cell.angle_alpha   90.00
_cell.angle_beta   90.00
_cell.angle_gamma   90.00
#
_symmetry.space_group_name_H-M   'P 1'
#
loop_
_entity.id
_entity.type
_entity.pdbx_description
1 polymer ?
#
loop_
_entity_poly.entity_id
_entity_poly.type
_entity_poly.pdbx_seq_one_letter_code
_entity_poly.pdbx_strand_id
1 'polypeptide(L)'
;MVVIPGSLAEPGKAARLAAAVSPHAQRLDTDNAYMVVIGTDAEDERAGRLRDATGIRVLWDDDGSARRALRAEPQQDVPCTGWLLLDPMLRVFAAWPLEQGAEAMATLAMLPPPAQHAGVTLHAPVLILPRVFEPAFCRELIALYETQGGGESGFMRDVDGKTVGLLDAGHKRRKDAVIEDPALQARFRARLVARLVPEIQRAFQFKATRIERYIVACYDAADQGFFRAHRDNTTLGTAHRRFAVTINLNTGEYEGGDLCFPEFGPQTYRAPLGGAVVFSCSLLHEARPVTRGRRYATLPFLYDDEAAKIRARNEQFLAARQNPAAAVAEP
;
A
#
# COMPACT_ATOMS: atom_id res chain seq x y z
N MET A 1 9.70 -7.21 13.54
CA MET A 1 11.06 -7.14 14.12
C MET A 1 12.04 -6.79 13.02
N VAL A 2 13.08 -6.02 13.34
CA VAL A 2 14.20 -5.73 12.44
C VAL A 2 15.49 -6.22 13.07
N VAL A 3 16.40 -6.77 12.27
CA VAL A 3 17.76 -7.13 12.68
C VAL A 3 18.75 -6.44 11.77
N ILE A 4 19.74 -5.78 12.36
CA ILE A 4 20.87 -5.18 11.64
C ILE A 4 22.12 -5.94 12.08
N PRO A 5 22.56 -6.98 11.35
CA PRO A 5 23.62 -7.87 11.81
C PRO A 5 25.04 -7.30 11.62
N GLY A 6 25.19 -6.23 10.82
CA GLY A 6 26.50 -5.85 10.28
C GLY A 6 27.05 -6.94 9.37
N SER A 7 28.38 -7.04 9.27
CA SER A 7 29.04 -8.08 8.48
C SER A 7 28.90 -9.47 9.11
N LEU A 8 28.39 -10.43 8.33
CA LEU A 8 28.34 -11.86 8.66
C LEU A 8 29.66 -12.59 8.37
N ALA A 9 30.70 -11.89 7.89
CA ALA A 9 32.04 -12.45 7.74
C ALA A 9 32.67 -12.86 9.08
N GLU A 10 32.17 -12.28 10.19
CA GLU A 10 32.66 -12.58 11.53
C GLU A 10 32.39 -14.06 11.90
N PRO A 11 33.43 -14.81 12.31
CA PRO A 11 33.29 -16.21 12.67
C PRO A 11 32.17 -16.47 13.69
N GLY A 12 31.30 -17.43 13.39
CA GLY A 12 30.22 -17.85 14.27
C GLY A 12 29.08 -16.84 14.46
N LYS A 13 29.12 -15.64 13.83
CA LYS A 13 28.01 -14.66 13.95
C LYS A 13 26.71 -15.21 13.37
N ALA A 14 26.73 -15.76 12.16
CA ALA A 14 25.55 -16.34 11.54
C ALA A 14 24.92 -17.45 12.41
N ALA A 15 25.75 -18.32 13.00
CA ALA A 15 25.29 -19.36 13.91
C ALA A 15 24.67 -18.80 15.19
N ARG A 16 25.26 -17.73 15.78
CA ARG A 16 24.69 -17.04 16.95
C ARG A 16 23.33 -16.40 16.66
N LEU A 17 23.19 -15.73 15.51
CA LEU A 17 21.91 -15.14 15.09
C LEU A 17 20.84 -16.23 14.85
N ALA A 18 21.21 -17.31 14.15
CA ALA A 18 20.33 -18.44 13.92
C ALA A 18 19.90 -19.11 15.25
N ALA A 19 20.81 -19.25 16.22
CA ALA A 19 20.51 -19.80 17.53
C ALA A 19 19.53 -18.93 18.34
N ALA A 20 19.57 -17.60 18.19
CA ALA A 20 18.59 -16.70 18.80
C ALA A 20 17.20 -16.84 18.17
N VAL A 21 17.11 -17.04 16.85
CA VAL A 21 15.84 -17.08 16.11
C VAL A 21 15.17 -18.46 16.16
N SER A 22 15.95 -19.54 16.07
CA SER A 22 15.45 -20.92 15.89
C SER A 22 14.39 -21.36 16.92
N PRO A 23 14.50 -21.03 18.23
CA PRO A 23 13.49 -21.39 19.22
C PRO A 23 12.10 -20.80 18.96
N HIS A 24 12.02 -19.72 18.18
CA HIS A 24 10.79 -18.98 17.91
C HIS A 24 10.43 -18.94 16.42
N ALA A 25 11.10 -19.73 15.58
CA ALA A 25 10.93 -19.70 14.12
C ALA A 25 9.47 -19.92 13.67
N GLN A 26 8.69 -20.71 14.41
CA GLN A 26 7.26 -20.95 14.12
C GLN A 26 6.37 -19.72 14.25
N ARG A 27 6.82 -18.66 14.95
CA ARG A 27 6.08 -17.39 15.03
C ARG A 27 6.36 -16.47 13.86
N LEU A 28 7.40 -16.76 13.07
CA LEU A 28 7.80 -15.92 11.96
C LEU A 28 6.99 -16.29 10.72
N ASP A 29 5.96 -15.49 10.44
CA ASP A 29 5.07 -15.61 9.30
C ASP A 29 4.42 -14.24 8.99
N THR A 30 3.38 -14.21 8.14
CA THR A 30 2.69 -12.96 7.78
C THR A 30 1.61 -12.52 8.77
N ASP A 31 1.24 -13.37 9.72
CA ASP A 31 0.06 -13.20 10.56
C ASP A 31 0.44 -12.90 12.03
N ASN A 32 1.58 -13.40 12.49
CA ASN A 32 2.05 -13.37 13.87
C ASN A 32 3.24 -12.41 14.05
N ALA A 33 4.33 -12.62 13.32
CA ALA A 33 5.50 -11.75 13.39
C ALA A 33 6.32 -11.82 12.10
N TYR A 34 6.74 -10.66 11.61
CA TYR A 34 7.61 -10.56 10.44
C TYR A 34 8.99 -10.07 10.85
N MET A 35 10.05 -10.71 10.37
CA MET A 35 11.43 -10.28 10.57
C MET A 35 11.99 -9.67 9.28
N VAL A 36 12.50 -8.45 9.37
CA VAL A 36 13.28 -7.81 8.31
C VAL A 36 14.74 -7.81 8.73
N VAL A 37 15.61 -8.36 7.90
CA VAL A 37 17.06 -8.30 8.09
C VAL A 37 17.60 -7.19 7.19
N ILE A 38 18.15 -6.14 7.80
CA ILE A 38 18.77 -5.05 7.05
C ILE A 38 20.22 -5.42 6.76
N GLY A 39 20.49 -5.80 5.51
CA GLY A 39 21.84 -6.06 5.05
C GLY A 39 22.60 -4.75 4.79
N THR A 40 23.83 -4.67 5.30
CA THR A 40 24.69 -3.47 5.19
C THR A 40 26.08 -3.77 4.64
N ASP A 41 26.40 -5.02 4.34
CA ASP A 41 27.70 -5.47 3.85
C ASP A 41 27.55 -6.03 2.42
N ALA A 42 28.16 -5.34 1.45
CA ALA A 42 28.13 -5.72 0.04
C ALA A 42 28.80 -7.08 -0.25
N GLU A 43 29.71 -7.55 0.62
CA GLU A 43 30.29 -8.87 0.49
C GLU A 43 29.31 -9.96 0.94
N ASP A 44 28.48 -9.69 1.96
CA ASP A 44 27.42 -10.61 2.37
C ASP A 44 26.34 -10.76 1.29
N GLU A 45 26.05 -9.68 0.56
CA GLU A 45 25.15 -9.70 -0.60
C GLU A 45 25.75 -10.53 -1.73
N ARG A 46 26.98 -10.22 -2.15
CA ARG A 46 27.68 -10.94 -3.21
C ARG A 46 27.85 -12.43 -2.91
N ALA A 47 28.13 -12.78 -1.66
CA ALA A 47 28.27 -14.15 -1.21
C ALA A 47 26.91 -14.84 -0.91
N GLY A 48 25.79 -14.13 -0.98
CA GLY A 48 24.44 -14.67 -0.74
C GLY A 48 24.26 -15.25 0.67
N ARG A 49 24.88 -14.61 1.68
CA ARG A 49 24.88 -15.06 3.09
C ARG A 49 23.57 -14.74 3.81
N LEU A 50 22.86 -13.71 3.38
CA LEU A 50 21.50 -13.38 3.80
C LEU A 50 20.51 -13.81 2.71
N ARG A 51 19.42 -14.46 3.11
CA ARG A 51 18.38 -14.94 2.18
C ARG A 51 16.99 -14.78 2.78
N ASP A 52 16.03 -14.53 1.90
CA ASP A 52 14.62 -14.58 2.26
C ASP A 52 14.22 -15.98 2.75
N ALA A 53 13.27 -16.02 3.68
CA ALA A 53 12.65 -17.25 4.16
C ALA A 53 11.19 -16.99 4.57
N THR A 54 10.49 -18.01 5.05
CA THR A 54 9.14 -17.82 5.63
C THR A 54 9.21 -16.86 6.81
N GLY A 55 8.41 -15.79 6.77
CA GLY A 55 8.39 -14.75 7.81
C GLY A 55 9.66 -13.89 7.91
N ILE A 56 10.61 -14.04 6.97
CA ILE A 56 11.89 -13.34 6.97
C ILE A 56 12.12 -12.69 5.60
N ARG A 57 12.47 -11.41 5.57
CA ARG A 57 12.92 -10.72 4.36
C ARG A 57 14.23 -10.01 4.57
N VAL A 58 15.08 -10.07 3.55
CA VAL A 58 16.32 -9.29 3.49
C VAL A 58 16.02 -7.99 2.75
N LEU A 59 16.41 -6.88 3.36
CA LEU A 59 16.40 -5.56 2.76
C LEU A 59 17.83 -5.04 2.73
N TRP A 60 18.39 -4.87 1.54
CA TRP A 60 19.71 -4.24 1.38
C TRP A 60 19.55 -2.71 1.48
N ASP A 61 20.33 -2.09 2.37
CA ASP A 61 20.23 -0.67 2.75
C ASP A 61 21.51 0.09 2.40
N ASP A 62 21.90 0.02 1.13
CA ASP A 62 23.13 0.60 0.59
C ASP A 62 23.16 2.12 0.74
N ASP A 63 22.00 2.78 0.61
CA ASP A 63 21.85 4.24 0.73
C ASP A 63 21.59 4.71 2.16
N GLY A 64 21.46 3.77 3.11
CA GLY A 64 21.19 4.03 4.52
C GLY A 64 19.79 4.56 4.84
N SER A 65 18.87 4.60 3.88
CA SER A 65 17.53 5.18 4.06
C SER A 65 16.69 4.40 5.07
N ALA A 66 16.77 3.07 5.09
CA ALA A 66 16.05 2.23 6.03
C ALA A 66 16.58 2.44 7.46
N ARG A 67 17.91 2.44 7.64
CA ARG A 67 18.53 2.73 8.94
C ARG A 67 18.21 4.14 9.45
N ARG A 68 18.23 5.16 8.58
CA ARG A 68 17.80 6.52 8.93
C ARG A 68 16.34 6.56 9.40
N ALA A 69 15.44 5.89 8.68
CA ALA A 69 14.03 5.82 9.06
C ALA A 69 13.82 5.15 10.43
N LEU A 70 14.68 4.20 10.78
CA LEU A 70 14.67 3.49 12.07
C LEU A 70 15.50 4.18 13.16
N ARG A 71 16.13 5.32 12.86
CA ARG A 71 17.10 6.00 13.75
C ARG A 71 18.26 5.09 14.20
N ALA A 72 18.65 4.16 13.33
CA ALA A 72 19.74 3.21 13.52
C ALA A 72 20.96 3.58 12.65
N GLU A 73 21.36 4.85 12.72
CA GLU A 73 22.50 5.36 11.95
C GLU A 73 23.84 4.99 12.60
N PRO A 74 24.93 4.82 11.83
CA PRO A 74 26.26 4.62 12.37
C PRO A 74 26.70 5.76 13.29
N GLN A 75 27.43 5.43 14.36
CA GLN A 75 28.04 6.41 15.26
C GLN A 75 29.57 6.33 15.10
N GLN A 76 30.22 7.44 14.67
CA GLN A 76 31.67 7.48 14.46
C GLN A 76 32.19 6.31 13.60
N ASP A 77 31.55 6.07 12.45
CA ASP A 77 31.85 4.99 11.51
C ASP A 77 31.63 3.56 12.02
N VAL A 78 31.12 3.38 13.25
CA VAL A 78 30.71 2.07 13.77
C VAL A 78 29.28 1.76 13.30
N PRO A 79 29.05 0.66 12.55
CA PRO A 79 27.70 0.27 12.15
C PRO A 79 26.80 0.07 13.36
N CYS A 80 25.62 0.69 13.35
CA CYS A 80 24.58 0.42 14.33
C CYS A 80 24.05 -1.00 14.08
N THR A 81 24.45 -1.95 14.92
CA THR A 81 23.98 -3.34 14.88
C THR A 81 23.04 -3.61 16.04
N GLY A 82 22.10 -4.52 15.85
CA GLY A 82 21.17 -4.90 16.91
C GLY A 82 19.82 -5.36 16.41
N TRP A 83 18.89 -5.45 17.36
CA TRP A 83 17.52 -5.89 17.17
C TRP A 83 16.57 -4.75 17.50
N LEU A 84 15.59 -4.52 16.64
CA LEU A 84 14.53 -3.54 16.88
C LEU A 84 13.17 -4.25 16.86
N LEU A 85 12.36 -4.03 17.88
CA LEU A 85 10.95 -4.41 17.85
C LEU A 85 10.09 -3.22 17.46
N LEU A 86 9.27 -3.48 16.45
CA LEU A 86 8.32 -2.54 15.88
C LEU A 86 6.92 -3.07 16.15
N ASP A 87 6.00 -2.16 16.44
CA ASP A 87 4.57 -2.49 16.43
C ASP A 87 4.01 -2.55 15.00
N PRO A 88 2.74 -2.97 14.81
CA PRO A 88 2.11 -3.03 13.48
C PRO A 88 2.01 -1.68 12.74
N MET A 89 2.18 -0.56 13.45
CA MET A 89 2.25 0.79 12.87
C MET A 89 3.70 1.24 12.60
N LEU A 90 4.66 0.30 12.65
CA LEU A 90 6.08 0.48 12.39
C LEU A 90 6.80 1.41 13.37
N ARG A 91 6.26 1.60 14.59
CA ARG A 91 6.93 2.36 15.64
C ARG A 91 7.90 1.46 16.38
N VAL A 92 9.17 1.86 16.45
CA VAL A 92 10.17 1.19 17.28
C VAL A 92 9.82 1.44 18.76
N PHE A 93 9.57 0.38 19.52
CA PHE A 93 9.25 0.49 20.95
C PHE A 93 10.27 -0.21 21.86
N ALA A 94 11.18 -1.00 21.29
CA ALA A 94 12.28 -1.62 22.03
C ALA A 94 13.46 -1.91 21.11
N ALA A 95 14.67 -1.90 21.68
CA ALA A 95 15.92 -2.14 20.97
C ALA A 95 16.89 -2.93 21.87
N TRP A 96 17.69 -3.80 21.25
CA TRP A 96 18.70 -4.60 21.93
C TRP A 96 20.03 -4.58 21.15
N PRO A 97 21.17 -4.60 21.84
CA PRO A 97 22.46 -4.98 21.26
C PRO A 97 22.39 -6.33 20.54
N LEU A 98 23.26 -6.55 19.57
CA LEU A 98 23.24 -7.75 18.73
C LEU A 98 23.37 -9.05 19.56
N GLU A 99 24.13 -9.01 20.65
CA GLU A 99 24.38 -10.11 21.57
C GLU A 99 23.14 -10.54 22.37
N GLN A 100 22.15 -9.66 22.50
CA GLN A 100 20.93 -9.88 23.28
C GLN A 100 19.76 -10.41 22.42
N GLY A 101 20.06 -11.06 21.30
CA GLY A 101 19.02 -11.58 20.38
C GLY A 101 18.04 -12.57 21.02
N ALA A 102 18.50 -13.38 21.98
CA ALA A 102 17.60 -14.28 22.72
C ALA A 102 16.55 -13.52 23.54
N GLU A 103 16.92 -12.40 24.14
CA GLU A 103 16.00 -11.54 24.91
C GLU A 103 15.01 -10.81 23.98
N ALA A 104 15.49 -10.29 22.85
CA ALA A 104 14.65 -9.68 21.83
C ALA A 104 13.58 -10.66 21.31
N MET A 105 13.98 -11.91 21.04
CA MET A 105 13.07 -12.95 20.55
C MET A 105 12.11 -13.45 21.64
N ALA A 106 12.58 -13.61 22.88
CA ALA A 106 11.71 -13.93 24.01
C ALA A 106 10.65 -12.83 24.23
N THR A 107 11.04 -11.55 24.10
CA THR A 107 10.11 -10.42 24.19
C THR A 107 9.05 -10.48 23.09
N LEU A 108 9.47 -10.70 21.82
CA LEU A 108 8.55 -10.90 20.70
C LEU A 108 7.56 -12.04 20.96
N ALA A 109 8.02 -13.14 21.56
CA ALA A 109 7.19 -14.30 21.85
C ALA A 109 6.11 -14.04 22.91
N MET A 110 6.31 -13.06 23.79
CA MET A 110 5.32 -12.69 24.82
C MET A 110 4.27 -11.70 24.31
N LEU A 111 4.45 -11.12 23.13
CA LEU A 111 3.49 -10.16 22.57
C LEU A 111 2.19 -10.85 22.13
N PRO A 112 1.04 -10.15 22.24
CA PRO A 112 -0.21 -10.63 21.67
C PRO A 112 -0.12 -10.67 20.14
N PRO A 113 -1.09 -11.34 19.46
CA PRO A 113 -1.20 -11.26 18.01
C PRO A 113 -1.24 -9.80 17.53
N PRO A 114 -0.66 -9.47 16.35
CA PRO A 114 -0.62 -8.11 15.82
C PRO A 114 -1.98 -7.40 15.81
N ALA A 115 -3.06 -8.11 15.46
CA ALA A 115 -4.42 -7.56 15.45
C ALA A 115 -4.94 -7.11 16.83
N GLN A 116 -4.28 -7.51 17.92
CA GLN A 116 -4.64 -7.21 19.30
C GLN A 116 -3.57 -6.36 20.01
N HIS A 117 -2.59 -5.80 19.26
CA HIS A 117 -1.46 -5.09 19.85
C HIS A 117 -1.84 -3.87 20.70
N ALA A 118 -3.04 -3.31 20.47
CA ALA A 118 -3.57 -2.17 21.22
C ALA A 118 -4.42 -2.58 22.45
N GLY A 119 -4.58 -3.89 22.71
CA GLY A 119 -5.47 -4.41 23.77
C GLY A 119 -6.96 -4.30 23.45
N VAL A 120 -7.32 -3.73 22.29
CA VAL A 120 -8.68 -3.61 21.76
C VAL A 120 -8.67 -3.90 20.26
N THR A 121 -9.83 -4.23 19.70
CA THR A 121 -9.95 -4.35 18.23
C THR A 121 -9.75 -2.99 17.59
N LEU A 122 -8.74 -2.90 16.72
CA LEU A 122 -8.51 -1.71 15.92
C LEU A 122 -9.42 -1.70 14.70
N HIS A 123 -9.74 -0.49 14.25
CA HIS A 123 -10.40 -0.24 12.97
C HIS A 123 -9.54 0.76 12.20
N ALA A 124 -9.32 0.48 10.92
CA ALA A 124 -8.72 1.45 10.03
C ALA A 124 -9.53 2.76 10.06
N PRO A 125 -8.87 3.93 10.08
CA PRO A 125 -9.52 5.24 10.16
C PRO A 125 -10.12 5.62 8.80
N VAL A 126 -11.13 4.86 8.40
CA VAL A 126 -11.82 4.98 7.12
C VAL A 126 -13.27 5.36 7.33
N LEU A 127 -13.83 6.09 6.38
CA LEU A 127 -15.22 6.52 6.39
C LEU A 127 -16.00 5.69 5.37
N ILE A 128 -16.96 4.89 5.84
CA ILE A 128 -17.89 4.14 4.98
C ILE A 128 -19.20 4.91 4.88
N LEU A 129 -19.59 5.27 3.65
CA LEU A 129 -20.81 6.03 3.38
C LEU A 129 -21.71 5.30 2.39
N PRO A 130 -22.95 4.94 2.75
CA PRO A 130 -23.89 4.39 1.80
C PRO A 130 -24.49 5.48 0.89
N ARG A 131 -25.06 5.07 -0.26
CA ARG A 131 -25.92 5.92 -1.11
C ARG A 131 -25.26 7.21 -1.61
N VAL A 132 -23.95 7.18 -1.90
CA VAL A 132 -23.27 8.29 -2.59
C VAL A 132 -23.81 8.38 -4.02
N PHE A 133 -23.87 7.26 -4.73
CA PHE A 133 -24.47 7.12 -6.05
C PHE A 133 -25.77 6.30 -5.99
N GLU A 134 -26.74 6.67 -6.81
CA GLU A 134 -27.95 5.88 -7.00
C GLU A 134 -27.65 4.62 -7.82
N PRO A 135 -28.39 3.51 -7.62
CA PRO A 135 -28.22 2.29 -8.41
C PRO A 135 -28.29 2.51 -9.93
N ALA A 136 -29.17 3.40 -10.40
CA ALA A 136 -29.28 3.72 -11.82
C ALA A 136 -28.00 4.38 -12.37
N PHE A 137 -27.39 5.29 -11.60
CA PHE A 137 -26.14 5.92 -11.99
C PHE A 137 -24.96 4.93 -11.94
N CYS A 138 -24.96 3.99 -10.99
CA CYS A 138 -23.97 2.92 -10.95
C CYS A 138 -24.03 2.04 -12.22
N ARG A 139 -25.24 1.65 -12.64
CA ARG A 139 -25.45 0.88 -13.88
C ARG A 139 -25.01 1.64 -15.12
N GLU A 140 -25.25 2.94 -15.20
CA GLU A 140 -24.78 3.78 -16.31
C GLU A 140 -23.25 3.78 -16.41
N LEU A 141 -22.54 3.90 -15.28
CA LEU A 141 -21.07 3.82 -15.24
C LEU A 141 -20.55 2.44 -15.64
N ILE A 142 -21.23 1.36 -15.23
CA ILE A 142 -20.88 0.00 -15.65
C ILE A 142 -21.09 -0.17 -17.16
N ALA A 143 -22.22 0.29 -17.70
CA ALA A 143 -22.51 0.23 -19.12
C ALA A 143 -21.48 1.01 -19.97
N LEU A 144 -20.98 2.14 -19.46
CA LEU A 144 -19.87 2.86 -20.09
C LEU A 144 -18.63 1.97 -20.18
N TYR A 145 -18.25 1.31 -19.09
CA TYR A 145 -17.11 0.39 -19.10
C TYR A 145 -17.33 -0.78 -20.07
N GLU A 146 -18.51 -1.41 -20.04
CA GLU A 146 -18.80 -2.56 -20.90
C GLU A 146 -18.82 -2.19 -22.39
N THR A 147 -19.19 -0.95 -22.72
CA THR A 147 -19.17 -0.45 -24.09
C THR A 147 -17.76 -0.12 -24.57
N GLN A 148 -16.96 0.54 -23.72
CA GLN A 148 -15.62 1.00 -24.09
C GLN A 148 -14.54 -0.08 -23.95
N GLY A 149 -14.73 -1.03 -23.02
CA GLY A 149 -13.67 -1.86 -22.48
C GLY A 149 -12.75 -1.08 -21.53
N GLY A 150 -11.96 -1.80 -20.74
CA GLY A 150 -10.90 -1.22 -19.90
C GLY A 150 -9.52 -1.60 -20.40
N GLY A 151 -8.59 -0.65 -20.35
CA GLY A 151 -7.16 -0.90 -20.59
C GLY A 151 -6.45 -1.34 -19.31
N GLU A 152 -5.33 -2.06 -19.45
CA GLU A 152 -4.47 -2.41 -18.32
C GLU A 152 -4.04 -1.17 -17.55
N SER A 153 -4.16 -1.21 -16.22
CA SER A 153 -3.88 -0.05 -15.37
C SER A 153 -2.67 -0.29 -14.46
N GLY A 154 -1.62 0.51 -14.65
CA GLY A 154 -0.40 0.43 -13.87
C GLY A 154 -0.48 1.04 -12.47
N PHE A 155 0.65 1.00 -11.77
CA PHE A 155 0.91 1.73 -10.52
C PHE A 155 2.09 2.68 -10.71
N MET A 156 2.21 3.69 -9.85
CA MET A 156 3.24 4.72 -10.01
C MET A 156 4.47 4.36 -9.19
N ARG A 157 5.65 4.53 -9.78
CA ARG A 157 6.95 4.42 -9.09
C ARG A 157 7.86 5.56 -9.52
N ASP A 158 8.69 6.03 -8.60
CA ASP A 158 9.78 6.95 -8.94
C ASP A 158 10.99 6.12 -9.41
N VAL A 159 11.44 6.39 -10.63
CA VAL A 159 12.61 5.78 -11.29
C VAL A 159 13.44 6.92 -11.87
N ASP A 160 14.72 6.99 -11.49
CA ASP A 160 15.66 8.01 -11.97
C ASP A 160 15.13 9.45 -11.83
N GLY A 161 14.49 9.74 -10.68
CA GLY A 161 13.92 11.05 -10.37
C GLY A 161 12.63 11.40 -11.12
N LYS A 162 12.04 10.46 -11.87
CA LYS A 162 10.75 10.63 -12.55
C LYS A 162 9.71 9.63 -12.07
N THR A 163 8.48 10.11 -11.95
CA THR A 163 7.32 9.26 -11.69
C THR A 163 6.83 8.63 -12.99
N VAL A 164 6.97 7.31 -13.10
CA VAL A 164 6.55 6.49 -14.24
C VAL A 164 5.40 5.56 -13.86
N GLY A 165 4.55 5.22 -14.83
CA GLY A 165 3.55 4.16 -14.69
C GLY A 165 4.14 2.81 -15.07
N LEU A 166 4.06 1.83 -14.17
CA LEU A 166 4.54 0.47 -14.40
C LEU A 166 3.38 -0.52 -14.47
N LEU A 167 3.49 -1.50 -15.38
CA LEU A 167 2.60 -2.65 -15.45
C LEU A 167 3.33 -3.86 -14.85
N ASP A 168 2.80 -4.40 -13.76
CA ASP A 168 3.26 -5.65 -13.16
C ASP A 168 2.04 -6.45 -12.72
N ALA A 169 1.72 -7.51 -13.47
CA ALA A 169 0.60 -8.40 -13.18
C ALA A 169 0.79 -9.20 -11.88
N GLY A 170 2.01 -9.25 -11.33
CA GLY A 170 2.30 -9.76 -10.00
C GLY A 170 1.89 -8.81 -8.88
N HIS A 171 1.84 -7.49 -9.15
CA HIS A 171 1.53 -6.45 -8.16
C HIS A 171 0.10 -5.90 -8.28
N LYS A 172 -0.43 -5.80 -9.50
CA LYS A 172 -1.76 -5.27 -9.77
C LYS A 172 -2.40 -5.91 -10.99
N ARG A 173 -3.67 -6.29 -10.86
CA ARG A 173 -4.53 -6.79 -11.95
C ARG A 173 -5.86 -6.06 -11.91
N ARG A 174 -5.98 -5.05 -12.76
CA ARG A 174 -7.16 -4.18 -12.84
C ARG A 174 -7.17 -3.45 -14.15
N LYS A 175 -8.33 -3.40 -14.78
CA LYS A 175 -8.56 -2.66 -16.02
C LYS A 175 -9.38 -1.41 -15.76
N ASP A 176 -8.96 -0.28 -16.30
CA ASP A 176 -9.62 1.01 -16.10
C ASP A 176 -10.18 1.55 -17.44
N ALA A 177 -11.40 2.07 -17.42
CA ALA A 177 -12.00 2.87 -18.49
C ALA A 177 -12.10 4.33 -18.03
N VAL A 178 -11.75 5.28 -18.90
CA VAL A 178 -11.78 6.72 -18.57
C VAL A 178 -13.16 7.28 -18.87
N ILE A 179 -13.70 8.07 -17.95
CA ILE A 179 -14.95 8.80 -18.18
C ILE A 179 -14.60 10.12 -18.87
N GLU A 180 -14.68 10.18 -20.19
CA GLU A 180 -14.31 11.37 -20.96
C GLU A 180 -15.44 12.40 -21.08
N ASP A 181 -16.70 11.94 -21.13
CA ASP A 181 -17.88 12.81 -21.30
C ASP A 181 -17.98 13.86 -20.19
N PRO A 182 -17.84 15.17 -20.51
CA PRO A 182 -17.93 16.25 -19.53
C PRO A 182 -19.28 16.31 -18.79
N ALA A 183 -20.39 15.93 -19.45
CA ALA A 183 -21.71 15.93 -18.83
C ALA A 183 -21.82 14.83 -17.77
N LEU A 184 -21.32 13.63 -18.07
CA LEU A 184 -21.23 12.54 -17.11
C LEU A 184 -20.28 12.89 -15.94
N GLN A 185 -19.14 13.51 -16.20
CA GLN A 185 -18.24 13.99 -15.14
C GLN A 185 -18.90 15.07 -14.26
N ALA A 186 -19.70 15.98 -14.83
CA ALA A 186 -20.41 17.00 -14.05
C ALA A 186 -21.45 16.36 -13.11
N ARG A 187 -22.20 15.38 -13.61
CA ARG A 187 -23.16 14.58 -12.83
C ARG A 187 -22.47 13.77 -11.72
N PHE A 188 -21.29 13.22 -12.00
CA PHE A 188 -20.45 12.54 -11.02
C PHE A 188 -20.03 13.50 -9.90
N ARG A 189 -19.45 14.66 -10.26
CA ARG A 189 -19.02 15.69 -9.29
C ARG A 189 -20.16 16.18 -8.41
N ALA A 190 -21.32 16.47 -9.01
CA ALA A 190 -22.48 16.97 -8.27
C ALA A 190 -22.87 16.04 -7.10
N ARG A 191 -22.82 14.73 -7.31
CA ARG A 191 -23.08 13.73 -6.26
C ARG A 191 -22.01 13.73 -5.18
N LEU A 192 -20.73 13.82 -5.55
CA LEU A 192 -19.64 13.90 -4.57
C LEU A 192 -19.75 15.16 -3.71
N VAL A 193 -20.00 16.31 -4.33
CA VAL A 193 -20.17 17.59 -3.62
C VAL A 193 -21.36 17.55 -2.67
N ALA A 194 -22.48 16.95 -3.09
CA ALA A 194 -23.68 16.89 -2.27
C ALA A 194 -23.62 15.87 -1.12
N ARG A 195 -22.91 14.74 -1.31
CA ARG A 195 -23.06 13.56 -0.42
C ARG A 195 -21.77 13.03 0.17
N LEU A 196 -20.61 13.36 -0.40
CA LEU A 196 -19.31 12.85 0.05
C LEU A 196 -18.47 13.94 0.72
N VAL A 197 -18.31 15.09 0.07
CA VAL A 197 -17.43 16.17 0.55
C VAL A 197 -17.82 16.69 1.94
N PRO A 198 -19.10 16.92 2.28
CA PRO A 198 -19.49 17.36 3.62
C PRO A 198 -19.13 16.34 4.70
N GLU A 199 -19.22 15.06 4.38
CA GLU A 199 -18.92 13.96 5.29
C GLU A 199 -17.42 13.84 5.56
N ILE A 200 -16.60 14.02 4.51
CA ILE A 200 -15.13 14.11 4.64
C ILE A 200 -14.75 15.30 5.52
N GLN A 201 -15.36 16.47 5.27
CA GLN A 201 -15.09 17.65 6.07
C GLN A 201 -15.47 17.44 7.54
N ARG A 202 -16.60 16.79 7.80
CA ARG A 202 -17.04 16.50 9.18
C ARG A 202 -16.10 15.53 9.89
N ALA A 203 -15.78 14.40 9.26
CA ALA A 203 -15.02 13.32 9.88
C ALA A 203 -13.52 13.63 9.99
N PHE A 204 -12.95 14.31 8.99
CA PHE A 204 -11.50 14.49 8.86
C PHE A 204 -11.04 15.96 8.89
N GLN A 205 -11.97 16.91 9.08
CA GLN A 205 -11.66 18.36 9.09
C GLN A 205 -10.95 18.82 7.80
N PHE A 206 -11.24 18.16 6.68
CA PHE A 206 -10.60 18.42 5.38
C PHE A 206 -11.62 18.82 4.33
N LYS A 207 -11.40 19.94 3.65
CA LYS A 207 -12.24 20.41 2.55
C LYS A 207 -11.62 20.01 1.21
N ALA A 208 -12.09 18.91 0.64
CA ALA A 208 -11.73 18.53 -0.73
C ALA A 208 -12.30 19.53 -1.75
N THR A 209 -11.45 20.10 -2.59
CA THR A 209 -11.85 21.05 -3.65
C THR A 209 -11.53 20.55 -5.06
N ARG A 210 -10.73 19.49 -5.18
CA ARG A 210 -10.25 18.93 -6.44
C ARG A 210 -10.43 17.41 -6.48
N ILE A 211 -10.52 16.90 -7.70
CA ILE A 211 -10.57 15.48 -8.05
C ILE A 211 -9.56 15.23 -9.15
N GLU A 212 -8.73 14.20 -9.00
CA GLU A 212 -7.63 13.95 -9.92
C GLU A 212 -8.08 13.38 -11.26
N ARG A 213 -9.05 12.46 -11.22
CA ARG A 213 -9.45 11.64 -12.38
C ARG A 213 -10.87 11.08 -12.25
N TYR A 214 -11.43 10.68 -13.38
CA TYR A 214 -12.72 10.01 -13.50
C TYR A 214 -12.54 8.71 -14.27
N ILE A 215 -12.69 7.58 -13.58
CA ILE A 215 -12.53 6.25 -14.17
C ILE A 215 -13.60 5.29 -13.66
N VAL A 216 -13.86 4.25 -14.42
CA VAL A 216 -14.51 3.01 -13.97
C VAL A 216 -13.46 1.90 -14.02
N ALA A 217 -13.21 1.27 -12.89
CA ALA A 217 -12.27 0.19 -12.73
C ALA A 217 -13.02 -1.15 -12.67
N CYS A 218 -12.45 -2.18 -13.27
CA CYS A 218 -12.91 -3.56 -13.19
C CYS A 218 -11.81 -4.46 -12.62
N TYR A 219 -12.18 -5.27 -11.63
CA TYR A 219 -11.40 -6.41 -11.14
C TYR A 219 -12.19 -7.68 -11.49
N ASP A 220 -11.60 -8.59 -12.24
CA ASP A 220 -12.29 -9.78 -12.76
C ASP A 220 -11.86 -11.03 -11.99
N ALA A 221 -12.78 -11.93 -11.68
CA ALA A 221 -12.42 -13.21 -11.09
C ALA A 221 -11.56 -14.07 -12.04
N ALA A 222 -11.70 -13.90 -13.36
CA ALA A 222 -10.98 -14.68 -14.36
C ALA A 222 -9.45 -14.58 -14.23
N ASP A 223 -8.95 -13.43 -13.76
CA ASP A 223 -7.52 -13.20 -13.49
C ASP A 223 -7.23 -12.93 -12.00
N GLN A 224 -8.20 -13.21 -11.13
CA GLN A 224 -8.18 -12.92 -9.71
C GLN A 224 -7.93 -11.44 -9.38
N GLY A 225 -8.44 -10.51 -10.19
CA GLY A 225 -8.22 -9.07 -10.11
C GLY A 225 -7.99 -8.53 -8.69
N PHE A 226 -6.83 -7.89 -8.47
CA PHE A 226 -6.34 -7.43 -7.17
C PHE A 226 -5.46 -6.18 -7.32
N PHE A 227 -5.13 -5.56 -6.19
CA PHE A 227 -4.04 -4.60 -6.10
C PHE A 227 -3.36 -4.75 -4.74
N ARG A 228 -2.10 -5.20 -4.73
CA ARG A 228 -1.33 -5.47 -3.50
C ARG A 228 -1.17 -4.22 -2.63
N ALA A 229 -0.74 -4.45 -1.40
CA ALA A 229 -0.45 -3.42 -0.41
C ALA A 229 0.39 -2.27 -0.99
N HIS A 230 -0.15 -1.07 -0.97
CA HIS A 230 0.49 0.16 -1.44
C HIS A 230 -0.02 1.38 -0.67
N ARG A 231 0.66 2.51 -0.88
CA ARG A 231 0.18 3.85 -0.51
C ARG A 231 0.05 4.68 -1.77
N ASP A 232 -0.91 5.59 -1.79
CA ASP A 232 -1.30 6.29 -3.01
C ASP A 232 -0.58 7.62 -3.22
N ASN A 233 0.30 8.06 -2.32
CA ASN A 233 0.94 9.38 -2.34
C ASN A 233 2.45 9.37 -2.07
N THR A 234 3.13 8.25 -2.27
CA THR A 234 4.56 8.09 -1.98
C THR A 234 5.49 8.49 -3.12
N THR A 235 4.95 8.78 -4.31
CA THR A 235 5.76 9.23 -5.46
C THR A 235 5.59 10.73 -5.69
N LEU A 236 6.58 11.37 -6.34
CA LEU A 236 6.52 12.81 -6.65
C LEU A 236 5.22 13.19 -7.39
N GLY A 237 4.84 12.42 -8.41
CA GLY A 237 3.62 12.64 -9.20
C GLY A 237 2.31 12.44 -8.43
N THR A 238 2.33 11.72 -7.32
CA THR A 238 1.13 11.38 -6.53
C THR A 238 1.07 12.05 -5.16
N ALA A 239 2.13 12.75 -4.75
CA ALA A 239 2.27 13.42 -3.45
C ALA A 239 1.16 14.43 -3.10
N HIS A 240 0.41 14.90 -4.10
CA HIS A 240 -0.72 15.80 -3.90
C HIS A 240 -2.00 15.09 -3.42
N ARG A 241 -2.12 13.77 -3.62
CA ARG A 241 -3.32 13.03 -3.22
C ARG A 241 -3.47 13.06 -1.70
N ARG A 242 -4.69 13.32 -1.22
CA ARG A 242 -5.03 13.37 0.22
C ARG A 242 -5.92 12.20 0.59
N PHE A 243 -7.02 12.03 -0.14
CA PHE A 243 -7.95 10.94 0.07
C PHE A 243 -8.11 10.09 -1.18
N ALA A 244 -8.09 8.78 -0.99
CA ALA A 244 -8.58 7.81 -1.94
C ALA A 244 -10.04 7.50 -1.59
N VAL A 245 -10.86 7.34 -2.61
CA VAL A 245 -12.25 6.95 -2.46
C VAL A 245 -12.48 5.73 -3.32
N THR A 246 -13.04 4.67 -2.74
CA THR A 246 -13.54 3.52 -3.49
C THR A 246 -15.06 3.55 -3.43
N ILE A 247 -15.72 3.83 -4.56
CA ILE A 247 -17.19 3.72 -4.67
C ILE A 247 -17.52 2.44 -5.43
N ASN A 248 -18.13 1.48 -4.76
CA ASN A 248 -18.50 0.20 -5.37
C ASN A 248 -19.78 0.37 -6.21
N LEU A 249 -19.75 -0.11 -7.45
CA LEU A 249 -20.84 0.06 -8.41
C LEU A 249 -21.76 -1.15 -8.52
N ASN A 250 -21.36 -2.31 -7.99
CA ASN A 250 -22.14 -3.55 -8.07
C ASN A 250 -21.96 -4.50 -6.88
N THR A 251 -21.79 -3.95 -5.67
CA THR A 251 -21.72 -4.77 -4.45
C THR A 251 -22.92 -5.71 -4.35
N GLY A 252 -22.65 -7.01 -4.14
CA GLY A 252 -23.65 -8.08 -4.15
C GLY A 252 -23.59 -8.98 -5.38
N GLU A 253 -22.91 -8.54 -6.46
CA GLU A 253 -22.78 -9.29 -7.71
C GLU A 253 -21.40 -10.00 -7.86
N TYR A 254 -20.52 -9.86 -6.86
CA TYR A 254 -19.17 -10.44 -6.85
C TYR A 254 -18.74 -10.94 -5.45
N GLU A 255 -17.73 -11.81 -5.41
CA GLU A 255 -17.06 -12.28 -4.18
C GLU A 255 -15.57 -11.89 -4.16
N GLY A 256 -14.99 -11.73 -2.97
CA GLY A 256 -13.66 -11.17 -2.80
C GLY A 256 -13.59 -9.66 -3.13
N GLY A 257 -12.43 -9.13 -3.48
CA GLY A 257 -12.30 -7.74 -3.91
C GLY A 257 -12.30 -6.69 -2.79
N ASP A 258 -12.33 -7.09 -1.52
CA ASP A 258 -12.44 -6.15 -0.40
C ASP A 258 -11.18 -5.35 -0.19
N LEU A 259 -11.34 -4.15 0.40
CA LEU A 259 -10.20 -3.40 0.89
C LEU A 259 -9.70 -4.01 2.20
N CYS A 260 -8.38 -4.07 2.38
CA CYS A 260 -7.74 -4.43 3.64
C CYS A 260 -6.70 -3.37 4.00
N PHE A 261 -6.56 -3.06 5.29
CA PHE A 261 -5.61 -2.07 5.81
C PHE A 261 -4.73 -2.74 6.88
N PRO A 262 -3.62 -3.40 6.46
CA PRO A 262 -2.87 -4.30 7.34
C PRO A 262 -2.32 -3.66 8.62
N GLU A 263 -2.09 -2.33 8.60
CA GLU A 263 -1.65 -1.56 9.77
C GLU A 263 -2.66 -1.56 10.93
N PHE A 264 -3.93 -1.89 10.65
CA PHE A 264 -5.03 -1.84 11.62
C PHE A 264 -5.68 -3.21 11.88
N GLY A 265 -5.15 -4.27 11.26
CA GLY A 265 -5.63 -5.64 11.43
C GLY A 265 -6.14 -6.29 10.12
N PRO A 266 -6.61 -7.54 10.21
CA PRO A 266 -6.96 -8.37 9.06
C PRO A 266 -8.40 -8.12 8.54
N GLN A 267 -9.15 -7.20 9.18
CA GLN A 267 -10.54 -6.95 8.82
C GLN A 267 -10.62 -6.34 7.41
N THR A 268 -11.67 -6.73 6.69
CA THR A 268 -11.92 -6.22 5.35
C THR A 268 -13.05 -5.20 5.31
N TYR A 269 -13.00 -4.31 4.33
CA TYR A 269 -13.91 -3.18 4.18
C TYR A 269 -14.56 -3.21 2.80
N ARG A 270 -15.90 -3.25 2.77
CA ARG A 270 -16.71 -3.18 1.54
C ARG A 270 -17.87 -2.23 1.75
N ALA A 271 -17.96 -1.20 0.92
CA ALA A 271 -19.14 -0.34 0.87
C ALA A 271 -20.31 -1.03 0.12
N PRO A 272 -21.57 -0.75 0.48
CA PRO A 272 -22.73 -1.23 -0.26
C PRO A 272 -22.78 -0.65 -1.69
N LEU A 273 -23.72 -1.11 -2.51
CA LEU A 273 -23.96 -0.59 -3.86
C LEU A 273 -24.10 0.95 -3.84
N GLY A 274 -23.29 1.62 -4.66
CA GLY A 274 -23.24 3.08 -4.74
C GLY A 274 -22.67 3.75 -3.49
N GLY A 275 -22.14 2.99 -2.54
CA GLY A 275 -21.49 3.48 -1.33
C GLY A 275 -19.98 3.64 -1.51
N ALA A 276 -19.38 4.50 -0.68
CA ALA A 276 -17.96 4.82 -0.66
C ALA A 276 -17.24 4.24 0.56
N VAL A 277 -15.98 3.84 0.38
CA VAL A 277 -14.97 3.79 1.43
C VAL A 277 -13.98 4.92 1.15
N VAL A 278 -13.85 5.88 2.07
CA VAL A 278 -12.91 7.01 1.98
C VAL A 278 -11.79 6.79 2.99
N PHE A 279 -10.54 6.97 2.56
CA PHE A 279 -9.38 6.77 3.40
C PHE A 279 -8.21 7.66 2.96
N SER A 280 -7.30 7.97 3.89
CA SER A 280 -6.10 8.74 3.58
C SER A 280 -5.20 7.97 2.62
N CYS A 281 -4.70 8.64 1.58
CA CYS A 281 -3.75 8.05 0.63
C CYS A 281 -2.44 7.60 1.29
N SER A 282 -2.16 8.10 2.50
CA SER A 282 -1.02 7.68 3.30
C SER A 282 -1.25 6.37 4.05
N LEU A 283 -2.43 5.74 4.01
CA LEU A 283 -2.65 4.43 4.66
C LEU A 283 -2.24 3.29 3.75
N LEU A 284 -1.62 2.26 4.33
CA LEU A 284 -1.22 1.06 3.60
C LEU A 284 -2.50 0.28 3.39
N HIS A 285 -2.78 -0.02 2.13
CA HIS A 285 -4.02 -0.68 1.78
C HIS A 285 -3.85 -1.55 0.54
N GLU A 286 -4.71 -2.55 0.44
CA GLU A 286 -4.80 -3.41 -0.72
C GLU A 286 -6.25 -3.66 -1.11
N ALA A 287 -6.48 -4.00 -2.38
CA ALA A 287 -7.71 -4.65 -2.83
C ALA A 287 -7.43 -6.14 -2.97
N ARG A 288 -8.05 -6.95 -2.11
CA ARG A 288 -7.90 -8.41 -2.12
C ARG A 288 -8.44 -9.00 -3.42
N PRO A 289 -7.99 -10.20 -3.83
CA PRO A 289 -8.45 -10.84 -5.06
C PRO A 289 -9.98 -10.96 -5.15
N VAL A 290 -10.53 -10.63 -6.32
CA VAL A 290 -11.89 -11.02 -6.70
C VAL A 290 -11.89 -12.51 -7.01
N THR A 291 -12.83 -13.25 -6.43
CA THR A 291 -12.88 -14.72 -6.53
C THR A 291 -14.09 -15.22 -7.32
N ARG A 292 -15.13 -14.39 -7.47
CA ARG A 292 -16.28 -14.67 -8.34
C ARG A 292 -16.84 -13.38 -8.93
N GLY A 293 -17.23 -13.42 -10.20
CA GLY A 293 -17.86 -12.30 -10.90
C GLY A 293 -16.88 -11.19 -11.27
N ARG A 294 -17.43 -10.01 -11.58
CA ARG A 294 -16.66 -8.80 -11.91
C ARG A 294 -17.00 -7.71 -10.91
N ARG A 295 -15.99 -7.13 -10.28
CA ARG A 295 -16.16 -6.00 -9.37
C ARG A 295 -15.93 -4.70 -10.12
N TYR A 296 -16.96 -3.88 -10.21
CA TYR A 296 -16.88 -2.53 -10.76
C TYR A 296 -16.81 -1.48 -9.64
N ALA A 297 -15.88 -0.56 -9.76
CA ALA A 297 -15.72 0.55 -8.82
C ALA A 297 -15.28 1.83 -9.55
N THR A 298 -15.56 3.00 -8.98
CA THR A 298 -14.85 4.24 -9.35
C THR A 298 -13.93 4.67 -8.22
N LEU A 299 -12.74 5.17 -8.60
CA LEU A 299 -11.61 5.36 -7.69
C LEU A 299 -11.07 6.81 -7.73
N PRO A 300 -11.86 7.83 -7.34
CA PRO A 300 -11.38 9.19 -7.37
C PRO A 300 -10.36 9.46 -6.25
N PHE A 301 -9.35 10.25 -6.58
CA PHE A 301 -8.46 10.86 -5.60
C PHE A 301 -8.88 12.30 -5.38
N LEU A 302 -9.04 12.66 -4.10
CA LEU A 302 -9.46 13.98 -3.67
C LEU A 302 -8.31 14.72 -3.00
N TYR A 303 -8.22 16.02 -3.25
CA TYR A 303 -7.22 16.91 -2.69
C TYR A 303 -7.75 18.35 -2.66
N ASP A 304 -7.00 19.26 -2.03
CA ASP A 304 -7.37 20.67 -1.86
C ASP A 304 -6.49 21.60 -2.73
N ASP A 305 -6.72 22.90 -2.65
CA ASP A 305 -5.97 23.87 -3.45
C ASP A 305 -4.50 23.99 -3.02
N GLU A 306 -4.15 23.72 -1.75
CA GLU A 306 -2.74 23.66 -1.32
C GLU A 306 -2.02 22.46 -1.92
N ALA A 307 -2.65 21.29 -1.92
CA ALA A 307 -2.13 20.12 -2.62
C ALA A 307 -2.08 20.32 -4.14
N ALA A 308 -2.97 21.13 -4.73
CA ALA A 308 -2.90 21.48 -6.15
C ALA A 308 -1.59 22.20 -6.50
N LYS A 309 -1.06 23.04 -5.59
CA LYS A 309 0.27 23.68 -5.78
C LYS A 309 1.39 22.64 -5.80
N ILE A 310 1.31 21.61 -4.95
CA ILE A 310 2.27 20.49 -4.95
C ILE A 310 2.19 19.75 -6.29
N ARG A 311 0.98 19.47 -6.77
CA ARG A 311 0.77 18.83 -8.08
C ARG A 311 1.45 19.64 -9.19
N ALA A 312 1.15 20.94 -9.28
CA ALA A 312 1.72 21.82 -10.29
C ALA A 312 3.26 21.87 -10.22
N ARG A 313 3.84 22.00 -9.02
CA ARG A 313 5.31 21.99 -8.83
C ARG A 313 5.93 20.66 -9.29
N ASN A 314 5.23 19.55 -9.09
CA ASN A 314 5.75 18.22 -9.38
C ASN A 314 5.43 17.74 -10.81
N GLU A 315 4.71 18.53 -11.62
CA GLU A 315 4.41 18.18 -13.03
C GLU A 315 5.68 17.89 -13.83
N GLN A 316 6.78 18.59 -13.54
CA GLN A 316 8.09 18.36 -14.17
C GLN A 316 8.68 16.96 -13.93
N PHE A 317 8.23 16.26 -12.89
CA PHE A 317 8.71 14.91 -12.55
C PHE A 317 7.82 13.81 -13.14
N LEU A 318 6.68 14.15 -13.74
CA LEU A 318 5.84 13.17 -14.42
C LEU A 318 6.48 12.81 -15.76
N ALA A 319 6.74 11.52 -15.99
CA ALA A 319 7.06 11.08 -17.34
C ALA A 319 5.86 11.34 -18.26
N ALA A 320 6.12 11.81 -19.49
CA ALA A 320 5.09 11.87 -20.51
C ALA A 320 4.43 10.49 -20.61
N ARG A 321 3.09 10.45 -20.69
CA ARG A 321 2.35 9.19 -20.88
C ARG A 321 2.97 8.43 -22.06
N GLN A 322 3.75 7.39 -21.78
CA GLN A 322 4.18 6.49 -22.82
C GLN A 322 2.91 5.80 -23.30
N ASN A 323 2.58 6.01 -24.58
CA ASN A 323 1.50 5.30 -25.23
C ASN A 323 1.86 3.80 -25.16
N PRO A 324 1.07 2.95 -24.49
CA PRO A 324 1.44 1.54 -24.26
C PRO A 324 1.50 0.70 -25.55
N ALA A 325 1.21 1.28 -26.72
CA ALA A 325 1.33 0.62 -28.02
C ALA A 325 2.75 0.68 -28.63
N ALA A 326 3.72 1.38 -28.02
CA ALA A 326 5.04 1.60 -28.62
C ALA A 326 6.19 0.72 -28.08
N ALA A 327 5.93 -0.20 -27.15
CA ALA A 327 6.98 -1.02 -26.51
C ALA A 327 6.99 -2.49 -26.94
N VAL A 328 6.34 -2.84 -28.06
CA VAL A 328 6.43 -4.18 -28.67
C VAL A 328 6.87 -4.04 -30.13
N ALA A 329 8.13 -3.65 -30.30
CA ALA A 329 8.96 -3.78 -31.50
C ALA A 329 10.35 -3.31 -31.02
N GLU A 330 11.29 -4.19 -30.70
CA GLU A 330 12.10 -4.98 -31.63
C GLU A 330 13.01 -5.94 -30.83
N PRO A 331 13.68 -6.92 -31.48
CA PRO A 331 13.75 -8.33 -31.07
C PRO A 331 14.64 -8.69 -29.88
#